data_AF-K4A1C5-F1
#
_entry.id   AF-K4A1C5-F1
#
_cell.length_a   1.000
_cell.length_b   1.000
_cell.length_c   1.000
_cell.angle_alpha   90.00
_cell.angle_beta   90.00
_cell.angle_gamma   90.00
#
_symmetry.space_group_name_H-M   'P 1'
#
loop_
_entity.id
_entity.type
_entity.pdbx_description
1 polymer ?
#
loop_
_entity_poly.entity_id
_entity_poly.type
_entity_poly.pdbx_seq_one_letter_code
_entity_poly.pdbx_strand_id
1 'polypeptide(L)'
;MVLLHEVEVEYPDGRPIEKHQAMLLEFGKFENGQSTTAMSLTVGVAAEIGALLLLQNKVQTKGVIRPLEPEIYIPEFLKVGNSSSDNEVRTSRFAE
;
A
#
# COMPACT_ATOMS: atom_id res chain seq x y z
N MET A 1 5.36 3.27 -12.47
CA MET A 1 5.75 2.19 -11.54
C MET A 1 4.63 1.17 -11.52
N VAL A 2 4.97 -0.11 -11.57
CA VAL A 2 4.02 -1.22 -11.51
C VAL A 2 4.39 -2.13 -10.36
N LEU A 3 3.42 -2.51 -9.53
CA LEU A 3 3.52 -3.59 -8.56
C LEU A 3 2.34 -4.53 -8.76
N LEU A 4 2.64 -5.83 -8.76
CA LEU A 4 1.65 -6.88 -8.89
C LEU A 4 1.99 -7.97 -7.88
N HIS A 5 1.03 -8.29 -7.03
CA HIS A 5 1.06 -9.46 -6.17
C HIS A 5 -0.12 -10.35 -6.52
N GLU A 6 0.15 -11.64 -6.68
CA GLU A 6 -0.85 -12.68 -6.90
C GLU A 6 -0.68 -13.71 -5.78
N VAL A 7 -1.79 -14.07 -5.13
CA VAL A 7 -1.82 -15.00 -4.00
C VAL A 7 -2.96 -15.97 -4.22
N GLU A 8 -2.67 -17.26 -4.22
CA GLU A 8 -3.67 -18.32 -4.22
C GLU A 8 -3.87 -18.81 -2.78
N VAL A 9 -5.13 -18.92 -2.35
CA VAL A 9 -5.49 -19.31 -0.99
C VAL A 9 -6.28 -20.60 -1.04
N GLU A 10 -5.70 -21.64 -0.44
CA GLU A 10 -6.37 -22.90 -0.18
C GLU A 10 -6.91 -22.89 1.26
N TYR A 11 -8.22 -23.00 1.40
CA TYR A 11 -8.84 -23.02 2.72
C TYR A 11 -8.99 -24.46 3.24
N PRO A 12 -8.76 -24.68 4.54
CA PRO A 12 -8.82 -26.02 5.14
C PRO A 12 -10.25 -26.61 5.20
N ASP A 13 -11.28 -25.81 4.91
CA ASP A 13 -12.68 -26.24 4.88
C ASP A 13 -13.13 -26.76 3.50
N GLY A 14 -12.20 -26.95 2.56
CA GLY A 14 -12.47 -27.49 1.24
C GLY A 14 -13.18 -26.51 0.31
N ARG A 15 -13.20 -25.20 0.65
CA ARG A 15 -13.60 -24.17 -0.30
C ARG A 15 -12.70 -24.18 -1.54
N PRO A 16 -13.21 -23.81 -2.72
CA PRO A 16 -12.40 -23.66 -3.92
C PRO A 16 -11.19 -22.76 -3.67
N ILE A 17 -10.08 -23.05 -4.33
CA ILE A 17 -8.87 -22.22 -4.27
C ILE A 17 -9.23 -20.82 -4.76
N GLU A 18 -9.08 -19.83 -3.89
CA GLU A 18 -9.34 -18.43 -4.23
C GLU A 18 -8.06 -17.78 -4.76
N LYS A 19 -8.17 -17.01 -5.85
CA LYS A 19 -7.06 -16.19 -6.36
C LYS A 19 -7.29 -14.74 -6.00
N HIS A 20 -6.34 -14.16 -5.28
CA HIS A 20 -6.32 -12.74 -4.93
C HIS A 20 -5.21 -12.03 -5.67
N GLN A 21 -5.55 -10.90 -6.29
CA GLN A 21 -4.61 -10.05 -7.00
C GLN A 21 -4.61 -8.67 -6.36
N ALA A 22 -3.41 -8.14 -6.10
CA ALA A 22 -3.20 -6.77 -5.69
C ALA A 22 -2.29 -6.08 -6.71
N MET A 23 -2.84 -5.09 -7.42
CA MET A 23 -2.14 -4.34 -8.45
C MET A 23 -2.04 -2.86 -8.06
N LEU A 24 -0.85 -2.28 -8.18
CA LEU A 24 -0.62 -0.83 -8.11
C LEU A 24 0.01 -0.38 -9.42
N LEU A 25 -0.64 0.56 -10.11
CA LEU A 25 -0.11 1.23 -11.28
C LEU A 25 -0.05 2.73 -11.01
N GLU A 26 1.14 3.29 -11.03
CA GLU A 26 1.37 4.70 -10.76
C GLU A 26 2.18 5.37 -11.86
N PHE A 27 1.78 6.58 -12.24
CA PHE A 27 2.46 7.38 -13.26
C PHE A 27 3.16 8.58 -12.63
N GLY A 28 4.23 9.04 -13.27
CA GLY A 28 4.83 10.32 -12.88
C GLY A 28 3.86 11.46 -13.19
N LYS A 29 3.86 12.48 -12.35
CA LYS A 29 3.05 13.69 -12.53
C LYS A 29 3.94 14.84 -13.01
N PHE A 30 3.39 15.67 -13.88
CA PHE A 30 4.02 16.92 -14.31
C PHE A 30 3.04 18.06 -14.03
N GLU A 31 3.33 18.87 -13.03
CA GLU A 31 2.46 19.95 -12.55
C GLU A 31 3.30 21.19 -12.31
N ASN A 32 2.80 22.37 -12.72
CA ASN A 32 3.45 23.68 -12.49
C ASN A 32 4.93 23.75 -12.89
N GLY A 33 5.31 23.05 -13.98
CA GLY A 33 6.69 23.01 -14.47
C GLY A 33 7.62 22.10 -13.67
N GLN A 34 7.11 21.39 -12.66
CA GLN A 34 7.85 20.41 -11.87
C GLN A 34 7.43 19.00 -12.24
N SER A 35 8.42 18.10 -12.34
CA SER A 35 8.22 16.68 -12.59
C SER A 35 8.42 15.88 -11.31
N THR A 36 7.43 15.06 -10.97
CA THR A 36 7.53 14.09 -9.89
C THR A 36 7.39 12.71 -10.47
N THR A 37 8.40 11.86 -10.27
CA THR A 37 8.35 10.48 -10.79
C THR A 37 7.39 9.63 -9.98
N ALA A 38 6.82 8.60 -10.61
CA ALA A 38 5.98 7.61 -9.92
C ALA A 38 6.69 7.00 -8.71
N MET A 39 8.02 6.78 -8.83
CA MET A 39 8.84 6.24 -7.75
C MET A 39 9.02 7.25 -6.59
N SER A 40 9.17 8.54 -6.89
CA SER A 40 9.24 9.57 -5.86
C SER A 40 7.94 9.68 -5.06
N LEU A 41 6.79 9.57 -5.75
CA LEU A 41 5.49 9.56 -5.08
C LEU A 41 5.33 8.34 -4.17
N THR A 42 5.53 7.13 -4.70
CA THR A 42 5.28 5.89 -3.93
C THR A 42 6.26 5.71 -2.77
N VAL A 43 7.52 6.09 -2.92
CA VAL A 43 8.54 5.99 -1.86
C VAL A 43 8.43 7.16 -0.88
N GLY A 44 8.28 8.39 -1.39
CA GLY A 44 8.24 9.60 -0.59
C GLY A 44 7.05 9.64 0.36
N VAL A 45 5.85 9.31 -0.13
CA VAL A 45 4.62 9.28 0.68
C VAL A 45 4.70 8.22 1.77
N ALA A 46 5.24 7.03 1.48
CA ALA A 46 5.43 5.99 2.50
C ALA A 46 6.42 6.44 3.61
N ALA A 47 7.50 7.13 3.24
CA ALA A 47 8.45 7.68 4.21
C ALA A 47 7.85 8.82 5.06
N GLU A 48 7.08 9.71 4.44
CA GLU A 48 6.37 10.80 5.13
C GLU A 48 5.40 10.26 6.19
N ILE A 49 4.57 9.29 5.82
CA ILE A 49 3.62 8.65 6.74
C ILE A 49 4.35 7.97 7.89
N GLY A 50 5.42 7.22 7.61
CA GLY A 50 6.24 6.59 8.64
C GLY A 50 6.81 7.61 9.63
N ALA A 51 7.34 8.73 9.14
CA ALA A 51 7.84 9.81 9.98
C ALA A 51 6.71 10.44 10.83
N LEU A 52 5.54 10.68 10.24
CA LEU A 52 4.38 11.22 10.95
C LEU A 52 3.92 10.31 12.10
N LEU A 53 3.87 8.99 11.88
CA LEU A 53 3.50 8.03 12.91
C LEU A 53 4.48 8.00 14.08
N LEU A 54 5.77 8.17 13.80
CA LEU A 54 6.81 8.28 14.83
C LEU A 54 6.66 9.59 15.62
N LEU A 55 6.45 10.73 14.93
CA LEU A 55 6.27 12.04 15.56
C LEU A 55 5.00 12.11 16.43
N GLN A 56 3.93 11.47 15.99
CA GLN A 56 2.68 11.36 16.76
C GLN A 56 2.76 10.31 17.89
N ASN A 57 3.90 9.65 18.06
CA ASN A 57 4.10 8.57 19.04
C ASN A 57 3.06 7.45 18.92
N LYS A 58 2.59 7.18 17.69
CA LYS A 58 1.64 6.08 17.39
C LYS A 58 2.34 4.73 17.29
N VAL A 59 3.63 4.72 16.96
CA VAL A 59 4.48 3.52 17.01
C VAL A 59 5.15 3.45 18.38
N GLN A 60 4.70 2.51 19.20
CA GLN A 60 5.21 2.36 20.58
C GLN A 60 6.41 1.42 20.66
N THR A 61 6.46 0.43 19.76
CA THR A 61 7.57 -0.51 19.61
C THR A 61 8.90 0.25 19.47
N LYS A 62 9.94 -0.20 20.16
CA LYS A 62 11.29 0.41 20.14
C LYS A 62 12.28 -0.53 19.46
N GLY A 63 13.35 0.05 18.94
CA GLY A 63 14.41 -0.68 18.23
C GLY A 63 14.33 -0.50 16.72
N VAL A 64 14.85 -1.48 15.97
CA VAL A 64 14.82 -1.48 14.50
C VAL A 64 13.55 -2.16 14.03
N ILE A 65 12.67 -1.39 13.40
CA ILE A 65 11.31 -1.85 13.08
C ILE A 65 11.14 -1.84 11.57
N ARG A 66 10.43 -2.85 11.07
CA ARG A 66 10.04 -3.00 9.67
C ARG A 66 8.51 -2.94 9.58
N PRO A 67 7.92 -2.61 8.42
CA PRO A 67 6.47 -2.57 8.22
C PRO A 67 5.87 -3.98 8.14
N LEU A 68 6.11 -4.79 9.18
CA LEU A 68 5.56 -6.13 9.39
C LEU A 68 4.49 -6.10 10.48
N GLU A 69 4.64 -5.19 11.44
CA GLU A 69 3.70 -5.02 12.53
C GLU A 69 2.44 -4.28 12.05
N PRO A 70 1.24 -4.69 12.50
CA PRO A 70 0.00 -4.02 12.16
C PRO A 70 0.02 -2.53 12.50
N GLU A 71 0.70 -2.13 13.58
CA GLU A 71 0.86 -0.72 14.00
C GLU A 71 1.37 0.21 12.86
N ILE A 72 2.10 -0.36 11.90
CA ILE A 72 2.70 0.36 10.77
C ILE A 72 2.00 0.01 9.45
N TYR A 73 1.57 -1.24 9.26
CA TYR A 73 1.00 -1.71 7.99
C TYR A 73 -0.49 -1.38 7.80
N ILE A 74 -1.17 -0.79 8.78
CA ILE A 74 -2.61 -0.46 8.68
C ILE A 74 -2.89 0.52 7.51
N PRO A 75 -3.82 0.18 6.58
CA PRO A 75 -4.13 1.01 5.40
C PRO A 75 -4.69 2.40 5.71
N GLU A 76 -5.21 2.64 6.92
CA GLU A 76 -5.79 3.92 7.32
C GLU A 76 -4.75 5.05 7.32
N PHE A 77 -3.49 4.74 7.64
CA PHE A 77 -2.41 5.74 7.60
C PHE A 77 -1.94 6.03 6.16
N LEU A 78 -2.05 5.05 5.26
CA LEU A 78 -1.81 5.25 3.83
C LEU A 78 -2.86 6.15 3.18
N LYS A 79 -4.11 6.12 3.64
CA LYS A 79 -5.19 7.00 3.13
C LYS A 79 -4.98 8.48 3.47
N VAL A 80 -4.32 8.81 4.58
CA VAL A 80 -4.07 10.20 5.01
C VAL A 80 -3.17 10.94 4.03
N GLY A 81 -2.22 10.25 3.37
CA GLY A 81 -1.36 10.83 2.33
C GLY A 81 -1.97 10.83 0.93
N ASN A 82 -3.16 10.25 0.74
CA ASN A 82 -3.70 9.89 -0.57
C ASN A 82 -5.04 10.57 -0.88
N SER A 83 -5.19 11.86 -0.58
CA SER A 83 -6.35 12.66 -1.03
C SER A 83 -6.40 12.86 -2.57
N SER A 84 -5.55 12.20 -3.36
CA SER A 84 -5.43 12.42 -4.81
C SER A 84 -5.03 11.19 -5.64
N SER A 85 -5.14 9.96 -5.12
CA SER A 85 -4.90 8.74 -5.91
C SER A 85 -5.94 7.67 -5.57
N ASP A 86 -6.90 7.48 -6.48
CA ASP A 86 -7.87 6.38 -6.49
C ASP A 86 -7.15 5.04 -6.70
N ASN A 87 -6.56 4.50 -5.63
CA ASN A 87 -6.04 3.14 -5.62
C ASN A 87 -7.22 2.17 -5.49
N GLU A 88 -7.78 1.78 -6.63
CA GLU A 88 -8.84 0.78 -6.72
C GLU A 88 -8.25 -0.61 -6.40
N VAL A 89 -8.39 -1.06 -5.14
CA VAL A 89 -8.17 -2.47 -4.79
C VAL A 89 -9.32 -3.28 -5.40
N ARG A 90 -9.20 -3.61 -6.69
CA ARG A 90 -10.13 -4.50 -7.38
C ARG A 90 -9.91 -5.92 -6.87
N THR A 91 -10.72 -6.33 -5.90
CA THR A 91 -10.92 -7.75 -5.62
C THR A 91 -11.79 -8.32 -6.73
N SER A 92 -11.17 -8.69 -7.86
CA SER A 92 -11.86 -9.48 -8.88
C SER A 92 -12.05 -10.88 -8.32
N ARG A 93 -13.27 -11.18 -7.84
CA ARG A 93 -13.73 -12.56 -7.72
C ARG A 93 -13.88 -13.11 -9.13
N PHE A 94 -12.90 -13.86 -9.60
CA PHE A 94 -13.10 -14.74 -10.73
C PHE A 94 -13.91 -15.93 -10.22
N ALA A 95 -15.23 -15.86 -10.39
CA ALA A 95 -16.06 -17.05 -10.42
C ALA A 95 -15.91 -17.66 -11.82
N GLU A 96 -15.45 -18.91 -11.84
CA GLU A 96 -15.49 -19.94 -12.89
C GLU A 96 -15.53 -19.49 -14.37
#